data_AF-A0AAW2I4M9-F1
#
_entry.id   AF-A0AAW2I4M9-F1
#
_cell.length_a   1.000
_cell.length_b   1.000
_cell.length_c   1.000
_cell.angle_alpha   90.00
_cell.angle_beta   90.00
_cell.angle_gamma   90.00
#
_symmetry.space_group_name_H-M   'P 1'
#
loop_
_entity.id
_entity.type
_entity.pdbx_description
1 polymer ?
#
loop_
_entity_poly.entity_id
_entity_poly.type
_entity_poly.pdbx_seq_one_letter_code
_entity_poly.pdbx_strand_id
1 'polypeptide(L)'
;MSVRNFVRFFFGRSSAQVPKMPSPETIEKLEARSAQAEKIIEVLKTEVAELQKFVQAQKSLQSNQNKSHDVLKAENENLKKEIEALKKRLLNTEEKQTIFQASVSSTLKSNSALLEKLETAQGQLTAKEPVTVETKKEKTKSKKEGSEKTAAAAADDLPVDVGRLDIRVGKIISVKKHPDADSLYVEQVDVGEGKPRTVVSGLVKFVPIEQMENRMVVLLCNLKPAKMRGVSSEAMVLCASTPDKVEVLMPPEGAQPGDRVFVEGYSKEPDPVLNPKKKIFETVAVDLKTDNNKKATYKGVPFSVPGKGFVTTESLINVNIK
;
A
#
# COMPACT_ATOMS: atom_id res chain seq x y z
N MET A 1 -5.31 -81.21 -67.21
CA MET A 1 -5.39 -80.52 -65.90
C MET A 1 -6.71 -79.76 -65.84
N SER A 2 -7.54 -80.07 -64.85
CA SER A 2 -8.99 -79.81 -64.87
C SER A 2 -9.35 -78.34 -64.68
N VAL A 3 -10.08 -77.77 -65.65
CA VAL A 3 -10.70 -76.42 -65.59
C VAL A 3 -11.70 -76.30 -64.42
N ARG A 4 -12.18 -77.43 -63.88
CA ARG A 4 -13.02 -77.49 -62.67
C ARG A 4 -12.29 -77.12 -61.37
N ASN A 5 -10.96 -77.16 -61.33
CA ASN A 5 -10.19 -76.84 -60.11
C ASN A 5 -9.75 -75.36 -60.03
N PHE A 6 -9.73 -74.62 -61.14
CA PHE A 6 -9.38 -73.20 -61.13
C PHE A 6 -10.55 -72.31 -60.66
N VAL A 7 -11.79 -72.67 -61.04
CA VAL A 7 -13.01 -71.93 -60.63
C VAL A 7 -13.28 -72.08 -59.13
N ARG A 8 -12.83 -73.17 -58.49
CA ARG A 8 -13.03 -73.40 -57.05
C ARG A 8 -12.05 -72.63 -56.14
N PHE A 9 -10.93 -72.14 -56.69
CA PHE A 9 -9.95 -71.35 -55.94
C PHE A 9 -10.31 -69.86 -55.90
N PHE A 10 -10.98 -69.35 -56.94
CA PHE A 10 -11.44 -67.95 -56.99
C PHE A 10 -12.85 -67.73 -56.39
N PHE A 11 -13.68 -68.77 -56.27
CA PHE A 11 -15.01 -68.72 -55.62
C PHE A 11 -15.03 -69.33 -54.20
N GLY A 12 -13.87 -69.44 -53.56
CA GLY A 12 -13.75 -69.91 -52.17
C GLY A 12 -13.80 -68.75 -51.18
N ARG A 13 -14.94 -68.60 -50.49
CA ARG A 13 -15.13 -67.72 -49.31
C ARG A 13 -14.84 -66.24 -49.54
N SER A 14 -15.81 -65.55 -50.11
CA SER A 14 -16.16 -64.22 -49.61
C SER A 14 -17.65 -64.21 -49.30
N SER A 15 -18.00 -64.75 -48.13
CA SER A 15 -19.21 -64.28 -47.47
C SER A 15 -18.91 -62.85 -47.06
N ALA A 16 -19.15 -61.91 -47.97
CA ALA A 16 -19.20 -60.50 -47.63
C ALA A 16 -20.25 -60.37 -46.53
N GLN A 17 -19.82 -60.29 -45.27
CA GLN A 17 -20.68 -59.88 -44.18
C GLN A 17 -21.07 -58.44 -44.53
N VAL A 18 -22.31 -58.29 -45.02
CA VAL A 18 -22.94 -56.97 -45.08
C VAL A 18 -22.83 -56.39 -43.67
N PRO A 19 -22.22 -55.21 -43.47
CA PRO A 19 -22.10 -54.63 -42.14
C PRO A 19 -23.51 -54.54 -41.55
N LYS A 20 -23.75 -55.25 -40.44
CA LYS A 20 -25.02 -55.20 -39.73
C LYS A 20 -25.27 -53.73 -39.38
N MET A 21 -26.41 -53.19 -39.82
CA MET A 21 -26.81 -51.84 -39.44
C MET A 21 -26.82 -51.75 -37.91
N PRO A 22 -26.25 -50.67 -37.33
CA PRO A 22 -26.27 -50.47 -35.89
C PRO A 22 -27.72 -50.48 -35.41
N SER A 23 -27.95 -51.02 -34.19
CA SER A 23 -29.29 -51.06 -33.63
C SER A 23 -29.83 -49.63 -33.45
N PRO A 24 -31.15 -49.42 -33.52
CA PRO A 24 -31.75 -48.09 -33.33
C PRO A 24 -31.25 -47.39 -32.04
N GLU A 25 -31.08 -48.16 -30.95
CA GLU A 25 -30.53 -47.66 -29.69
C GLU A 25 -29.06 -47.21 -29.78
N THR A 26 -28.24 -47.83 -30.65
CA THR A 26 -26.85 -47.40 -30.86
C THR A 26 -26.79 -46.12 -31.68
N ILE A 27 -27.70 -45.95 -32.64
CA ILE A 27 -27.82 -44.73 -33.44
C ILE A 27 -28.26 -43.56 -32.55
N GLU A 28 -29.29 -43.76 -31.72
CA GLU A 28 -29.79 -42.72 -30.81
C GLU A 28 -28.72 -42.27 -29.80
N LYS A 29 -27.96 -43.22 -29.22
CA LYS A 29 -26.84 -42.90 -28.33
C LYS A 29 -25.71 -42.15 -29.05
N LEU A 30 -25.47 -42.45 -30.33
CA LEU A 30 -24.46 -41.78 -31.13
C LEU A 30 -24.90 -40.35 -31.46
N GLU A 31 -26.16 -40.14 -31.82
CA GLU A 31 -26.76 -38.83 -32.08
C GLU A 31 -26.81 -37.96 -30.81
N ALA A 32 -27.15 -38.54 -29.66
CA ALA A 32 -27.12 -37.84 -28.38
C ALA A 32 -25.69 -37.39 -28.03
N ARG A 33 -24.69 -38.24 -28.29
CA ARG A 33 -23.28 -37.90 -28.07
C ARG A 33 -22.77 -36.84 -29.06
N SER A 34 -23.18 -36.88 -30.33
CA SER A 34 -22.81 -35.84 -31.30
C SER A 34 -23.44 -34.49 -30.93
N ALA A 35 -24.70 -34.48 -30.52
CA ALA A 35 -25.39 -33.26 -30.05
C ALA A 35 -24.75 -32.68 -28.77
N GLN A 36 -24.32 -33.55 -27.85
CA GLN A 36 -23.56 -33.10 -26.66
C GLN A 36 -22.20 -32.52 -27.04
N ALA A 37 -21.49 -33.13 -27.99
CA ALA A 37 -20.21 -32.63 -28.47
C ALA A 37 -20.36 -31.24 -29.13
N GLU A 38 -21.41 -31.03 -29.94
CA GLU A 38 -21.69 -29.73 -30.55
C GLU A 38 -21.98 -28.64 -29.52
N LYS A 39 -22.76 -28.93 -28.48
CA LYS A 39 -23.01 -28.00 -27.36
C LYS A 39 -21.73 -27.62 -26.63
N ILE A 40 -20.85 -28.59 -26.35
CA ILE A 40 -19.57 -28.33 -25.69
C ILE A 40 -18.70 -27.45 -26.58
N ILE A 41 -18.63 -27.72 -27.88
CA ILE A 41 -17.87 -26.91 -28.83
C ILE A 41 -18.41 -25.47 -28.87
N GLU A 42 -19.72 -25.27 -28.81
CA GLU A 42 -20.33 -23.95 -28.79
C GLU A 42 -19.95 -23.17 -27.52
N VAL A 43 -20.04 -23.80 -26.35
CA VAL A 43 -19.63 -23.19 -25.07
C VAL A 43 -18.13 -22.83 -25.09
N LEU A 44 -17.27 -23.75 -25.54
CA LEU A 44 -15.84 -23.48 -25.64
C LEU A 44 -15.53 -22.34 -26.63
N LYS A 45 -16.27 -22.22 -27.74
CA LYS A 45 -16.12 -21.09 -28.66
C LYS A 45 -16.50 -19.76 -28.00
N THR A 46 -17.56 -19.73 -27.20
CA THR A 46 -17.95 -18.52 -26.46
C THR A 46 -16.91 -18.14 -25.42
N GLU A 47 -16.38 -19.10 -24.67
CA GLU A 47 -15.37 -18.88 -23.64
C GLU A 47 -14.04 -18.40 -24.24
N VAL A 48 -13.60 -18.98 -25.35
CA VAL A 48 -12.41 -18.52 -26.08
C VAL A 48 -12.58 -17.09 -26.59
N ALA A 49 -13.76 -16.72 -27.08
CA ALA A 49 -14.03 -15.35 -27.54
C ALA A 49 -14.00 -14.33 -26.38
N GLU A 50 -14.47 -14.70 -25.19
CA GLU A 50 -14.38 -13.86 -24.00
C GLU A 50 -12.93 -13.70 -23.52
N LEU A 51 -12.15 -14.78 -23.49
CA LEU A 51 -10.73 -14.73 -23.16
C LEU A 51 -9.94 -13.85 -24.13
N GLN A 52 -10.25 -13.89 -25.42
CA GLN A 52 -9.64 -13.00 -26.41
C GLN A 52 -9.95 -11.53 -26.14
N LYS A 53 -11.19 -11.19 -25.77
CA LYS A 53 -11.57 -9.82 -25.37
C LYS A 53 -10.82 -9.38 -24.11
N PHE A 54 -10.68 -10.26 -23.13
CA PHE A 54 -9.92 -9.99 -21.90
C PHE A 54 -8.44 -9.70 -22.20
N VAL A 55 -7.80 -10.54 -23.03
CA VAL A 55 -6.40 -10.35 -23.44
C VAL A 55 -6.23 -9.03 -24.21
N GLN A 56 -7.17 -8.67 -25.08
CA GLN A 56 -7.13 -7.40 -25.81
C GLN A 56 -7.26 -6.19 -24.87
N ALA A 57 -8.19 -6.25 -23.91
CA ALA A 57 -8.33 -5.22 -22.89
C ALA A 57 -7.06 -5.07 -22.04
N GLN A 58 -6.45 -6.18 -21.63
CA GLN A 58 -5.21 -6.18 -20.86
C GLN A 58 -4.03 -5.55 -21.64
N LYS A 59 -3.89 -5.87 -22.94
CA LYS A 59 -2.88 -5.23 -23.81
C LYS A 59 -3.09 -3.72 -23.93
N SER A 60 -4.34 -3.27 -24.05
CA SER A 60 -4.64 -1.83 -24.12
C SER A 60 -4.31 -1.11 -22.81
N LEU A 61 -4.59 -1.73 -21.66
CA LEU A 61 -4.25 -1.22 -20.34
C LEU A 61 -2.73 -1.10 -20.17
N GLN A 62 -1.98 -2.16 -20.53
CA GLN A 62 -0.53 -2.16 -20.49
C GLN A 62 0.08 -1.09 -21.40
N SER A 63 -0.47 -0.88 -22.60
CA SER A 63 -0.02 0.20 -23.48
C SER A 63 -0.21 1.58 -22.86
N ASN A 64 -1.35 1.82 -22.20
CA ASN A 64 -1.61 3.08 -21.51
C ASN A 64 -0.68 3.28 -20.30
N GLN A 65 -0.43 2.22 -19.53
CA GLN A 65 0.53 2.24 -18.41
C GLN A 65 1.95 2.55 -18.89
N ASN A 66 2.41 1.90 -19.96
CA ASN A 66 3.74 2.13 -20.52
C ASN A 66 3.90 3.59 -20.99
N LYS A 67 2.90 4.14 -21.69
CA LYS A 67 2.89 5.57 -22.08
C LYS A 67 2.99 6.49 -20.87
N SER A 68 2.23 6.21 -19.80
CA SER A 68 2.30 7.00 -18.57
C SER A 68 3.67 6.91 -17.92
N HIS A 69 4.29 5.73 -17.91
CA HIS A 69 5.62 5.51 -17.35
C HIS A 69 6.69 6.28 -18.16
N ASP A 70 6.59 6.28 -19.49
CA ASP A 70 7.51 7.02 -20.35
C ASP A 70 7.40 8.53 -20.17
N VAL A 71 6.18 9.07 -20.02
CA VAL A 71 5.94 10.49 -19.71
C VAL A 71 6.55 10.87 -18.36
N LEU A 72 6.29 10.07 -17.32
CA LEU A 72 6.85 10.30 -15.99
C LEU A 72 8.38 10.22 -16.00
N LYS A 73 8.96 9.32 -16.79
CA LYS A 73 10.41 9.21 -16.93
C LYS A 73 11.00 10.46 -17.59
N ALA A 74 10.38 10.95 -18.66
CA ALA A 74 10.81 12.18 -19.33
C ALA A 74 10.70 13.40 -18.42
N GLU A 75 9.61 13.53 -17.66
CA GLU A 75 9.42 14.61 -16.68
C GLU A 75 10.47 14.55 -15.57
N ASN A 76 10.74 13.37 -15.02
CA ASN A 76 11.79 13.16 -14.02
C ASN A 76 13.19 13.53 -14.55
N GLU A 77 13.49 13.22 -15.80
CA GLU A 77 14.74 13.64 -16.44
C GLU A 77 14.82 15.16 -16.60
N ASN A 78 13.70 15.81 -16.95
CA ASN A 78 13.64 17.27 -17.08
C ASN A 78 13.81 17.97 -15.72
N LEU A 79 13.10 17.50 -14.69
CA LEU A 79 13.22 18.01 -13.32
C LEU A 79 14.64 17.84 -12.77
N LYS A 80 15.32 16.72 -13.08
CA LYS A 80 16.73 16.53 -12.72
C LYS A 80 17.63 17.58 -13.35
N LYS A 81 17.44 17.89 -14.63
CA LYS A 81 18.20 18.94 -15.34
C LYS A 81 17.92 20.32 -14.73
N GLU A 82 16.67 20.60 -14.40
CA GLU A 82 16.27 21.86 -13.79
C GLU A 82 16.87 22.04 -12.39
N ILE A 83 16.85 20.99 -11.56
CA ILE A 83 17.52 20.97 -10.26
C ILE A 83 19.03 21.20 -10.42
N GLU A 84 19.68 20.57 -11.39
CA GLU A 84 21.12 20.78 -11.64
C GLU A 84 21.41 22.22 -12.08
N ALA A 85 20.57 22.81 -12.93
CA ALA A 85 20.69 24.19 -13.37
C ALA A 85 20.50 25.18 -12.19
N LEU A 86 19.51 24.93 -11.33
CA LEU A 86 19.27 25.73 -10.13
C LEU A 86 20.43 25.63 -9.15
N LYS A 87 20.99 24.44 -8.93
CA LYS A 87 22.19 24.24 -8.10
C LYS A 87 23.38 25.05 -8.61
N LYS A 88 23.63 25.04 -9.93
CA LYS A 88 24.70 25.85 -10.54
C LYS A 88 24.46 27.35 -10.37
N ARG A 89 23.21 27.82 -10.54
CA ARG A 89 22.87 29.23 -10.29
C ARG A 89 23.08 29.64 -8.84
N LEU A 90 22.74 28.75 -7.90
CA LEU A 90 22.88 28.99 -6.47
C LEU A 90 24.38 29.11 -6.11
N LEU A 91 25.21 28.17 -6.55
CA LEU A 91 26.68 28.23 -6.38
C LEU A 91 27.27 29.51 -6.95
N ASN A 92 26.91 29.88 -8.19
CA ASN A 92 27.40 31.13 -8.80
C ASN A 92 26.94 32.38 -8.04
N THR A 93 25.79 32.32 -7.36
CA THR A 93 25.26 33.43 -6.55
C THR A 93 25.98 33.51 -5.21
N GLU A 94 26.26 32.36 -4.58
CA GLU A 94 27.06 32.26 -3.36
C GLU A 94 28.50 32.74 -3.59
N GLU A 95 29.12 32.37 -4.71
CA GLU A 95 30.44 32.87 -5.10
C GLU A 95 30.44 34.39 -5.25
N LYS A 96 29.44 34.95 -5.95
CA LYS A 96 29.29 36.40 -6.11
C LYS A 96 29.05 37.12 -4.78
N GLN A 97 28.23 36.55 -3.89
CA GLN A 97 27.98 37.09 -2.56
C GLN A 97 29.23 37.04 -1.67
N THR A 98 30.02 35.96 -1.76
CA THR A 98 31.26 35.81 -1.02
C THR A 98 32.31 36.82 -1.49
N ILE A 99 32.44 37.00 -2.81
CA ILE A 99 33.33 38.01 -3.41
C ILE A 99 32.87 39.43 -3.04
N PHE A 100 31.56 39.69 -3.06
CA PHE A 100 31.00 40.98 -2.65
C PHE A 100 31.24 41.25 -1.16
N GLN A 101 31.01 40.28 -0.27
CA GLN A 101 31.30 40.42 1.16
C GLN A 101 32.80 40.62 1.43
N ALA A 102 33.67 39.90 0.73
CA ALA A 102 35.12 40.09 0.85
C ALA A 102 35.57 41.49 0.40
N SER A 103 34.97 42.02 -0.68
CA SER A 103 35.21 43.39 -1.16
C SER A 103 34.67 44.44 -0.19
N VAL A 104 33.48 44.26 0.36
CA VAL A 104 32.92 45.19 1.36
C VAL A 104 33.76 45.18 2.64
N SER A 105 34.26 44.01 3.06
CA SER A 105 35.18 43.87 4.21
C SER A 105 36.53 44.56 3.98
N SER A 106 37.09 44.49 2.76
CA SER A 106 38.36 45.14 2.46
C SER A 106 38.22 46.67 2.34
N THR A 107 37.10 47.16 1.79
CA THR A 107 36.76 48.60 1.76
C THR A 107 36.49 49.16 3.15
N LEU A 108 35.81 48.40 4.03
CA LEU A 108 35.61 48.80 5.43
C LEU A 108 36.91 48.89 6.21
N LYS A 109 37.84 47.94 6.01
CA LYS A 109 39.17 47.96 6.65
C LYS A 109 40.07 49.09 6.15
N SER A 110 39.96 49.46 4.88
CA SER A 110 40.70 50.59 4.31
C SER A 110 40.11 51.93 4.73
N ASN A 111 38.79 52.03 4.89
CA ASN A 111 38.13 53.22 5.46
C ASN A 111 38.37 53.36 6.98
N SER A 112 38.41 52.27 7.75
CA SER A 112 38.76 52.33 9.18
C SER A 112 40.21 52.74 9.42
N ALA A 113 41.14 52.31 8.56
CA ALA A 113 42.54 52.74 8.60
C ALA A 113 42.75 54.21 8.18
N LEU A 114 41.80 54.80 7.45
CA LEU A 114 41.78 56.23 7.13
C LEU A 114 41.15 57.07 8.25
N LEU A 115 40.16 56.53 8.97
CA LEU A 115 39.57 57.15 10.17
C LEU A 115 40.55 57.19 11.35
N GLU A 116 41.32 56.13 11.57
CA GLU A 116 42.32 56.07 12.65
C GLU A 116 43.50 57.05 12.43
N LYS A 117 43.73 57.48 11.19
CA LYS A 117 44.70 58.54 10.83
C LYS A 117 44.14 59.96 10.89
N LEU A 118 42.82 60.12 11.00
CA LEU A 118 42.15 61.41 11.14
C LEU A 118 41.81 61.73 12.61
N GLU A 119 41.77 60.73 13.49
CA GLU A 119 41.40 60.89 14.91
C GLU A 119 42.59 61.15 15.86
N THR A 120 43.80 61.37 15.35
CA THR A 120 44.94 61.89 16.16
C THR A 120 44.86 63.41 16.43
N ALA A 121 43.74 64.06 16.11
CA ALA A 121 43.48 65.46 16.43
C ALA A 121 42.11 65.62 17.10
N GLN A 122 42.14 65.85 18.43
CA GLN A 122 41.03 66.33 19.27
C GLN A 122 39.93 65.27 19.55
N GLY A 123 39.48 64.97 20.77
CA GLY A 123 39.55 65.68 22.03
C GLY A 123 38.16 65.74 22.68
N GLN A 124 37.91 64.83 23.64
CA GLN A 124 37.09 65.02 24.86
C GLN A 124 35.54 64.94 24.86
N LEU A 125 35.06 64.35 25.98
CA LEU A 125 33.74 64.44 26.67
C LEU A 125 32.75 63.27 26.45
N THR A 126 32.67 62.28 27.37
CA THR A 126 31.79 62.15 28.58
C THR A 126 30.28 62.15 28.27
N ALA A 127 29.36 61.35 28.80
CA ALA A 127 29.32 60.23 29.77
C ALA A 127 27.85 59.68 29.84
N LYS A 128 27.69 58.49 30.44
CA LYS A 128 26.49 57.92 31.14
C LYS A 128 25.29 57.33 30.34
N GLU A 129 25.30 55.99 30.23
CA GLU A 129 24.46 54.97 30.94
C GLU A 129 22.93 55.14 31.20
N PRO A 130 22.18 54.01 31.39
CA PRO A 130 20.93 53.69 30.66
C PRO A 130 19.67 53.58 31.56
N VAL A 131 18.51 53.33 30.94
CA VAL A 131 17.26 52.98 31.66
C VAL A 131 16.55 51.78 31.00
N THR A 132 16.23 50.80 31.83
CA THR A 132 15.46 49.56 31.60
C THR A 132 14.00 49.69 32.05
N VAL A 133 13.22 48.64 31.75
CA VAL A 133 11.98 48.11 32.40
C VAL A 133 10.73 48.15 31.48
N GLU A 134 10.37 47.03 30.83
CA GLU A 134 9.28 46.03 31.14
C GLU A 134 7.84 46.61 31.01
N THR A 135 6.72 45.91 30.75
CA THR A 135 6.27 44.51 30.59
C THR A 135 4.84 44.57 29.99
N LYS A 136 4.36 43.55 29.24
CA LYS A 136 3.17 42.70 29.58
C LYS A 136 2.58 41.93 28.38
N LYS A 137 2.40 40.63 28.64
CA LYS A 137 1.57 39.64 27.94
C LYS A 137 0.10 39.79 28.31
N GLU A 138 -0.80 39.35 27.44
CA GLU A 138 -2.00 38.64 27.88
C GLU A 138 -2.49 37.60 26.84
N LYS A 139 -2.91 36.43 27.36
CA LYS A 139 -3.51 35.27 26.69
C LYS A 139 -5.01 35.29 26.97
N THR A 140 -5.82 34.77 26.05
CA THR A 140 -7.13 34.18 26.41
C THR A 140 -7.42 32.90 25.62
N LYS A 141 -7.82 31.87 26.36
CA LYS A 141 -8.37 30.57 25.94
C LYS A 141 -9.89 30.64 25.99
N SER A 142 -10.56 29.86 25.15
CA SER A 142 -11.95 29.44 25.37
C SER A 142 -12.16 27.98 24.95
N LYS A 143 -12.90 27.26 25.79
CA LYS A 143 -13.17 25.81 25.82
C LYS A 143 -14.70 25.63 25.94
N LYS A 144 -15.26 24.61 25.29
CA LYS A 144 -16.52 23.88 25.63
C LYS A 144 -16.59 22.66 24.70
N GLU A 145 -16.58 21.39 25.14
CA GLU A 145 -17.65 20.58 25.79
C GLU A 145 -18.97 20.58 25.00
N GLY A 146 -19.62 19.46 24.66
CA GLY A 146 -19.34 18.04 24.87
C GLY A 146 -20.51 17.14 24.42
N SER A 147 -20.26 15.83 24.39
CA SER A 147 -21.18 14.68 24.59
C SER A 147 -22.38 14.43 23.66
N GLU A 148 -22.42 13.24 23.03
CA GLU A 148 -23.43 12.24 23.41
C GLU A 148 -22.98 10.78 23.14
N LYS A 149 -23.29 9.92 24.12
CA LYS A 149 -23.09 8.46 24.15
C LYS A 149 -24.42 7.80 23.84
N THR A 150 -24.39 6.69 23.12
CA THR A 150 -25.44 5.66 23.18
C THR A 150 -24.81 4.29 23.44
N ALA A 151 -25.51 3.52 24.28
CA ALA A 151 -25.19 2.22 24.90
C ALA A 151 -24.86 1.11 23.87
N ALA A 152 -23.93 0.16 24.07
CA ALA A 152 -23.92 -0.97 25.05
C ALA A 152 -25.22 -1.80 24.96
N ALA A 153 -25.27 -3.13 24.89
CA ALA A 153 -24.29 -4.21 25.00
C ALA A 153 -25.00 -5.52 24.57
N ALA A 154 -24.33 -6.42 23.84
CA ALA A 154 -24.66 -7.84 23.77
C ALA A 154 -23.59 -8.59 22.97
N ALA A 155 -22.50 -9.03 23.61
CA ALA A 155 -21.62 -10.11 23.13
C ALA A 155 -20.52 -10.35 24.19
N ASP A 156 -20.86 -11.05 25.27
CA ASP A 156 -19.90 -11.38 26.34
C ASP A 156 -19.65 -12.88 26.53
N ASP A 157 -19.92 -13.72 25.52
CA ASP A 157 -19.56 -15.15 25.59
C ASP A 157 -19.06 -15.74 24.25
N LEU A 158 -18.71 -14.90 23.28
CA LEU A 158 -18.16 -15.37 22.01
C LEU A 158 -16.64 -15.48 22.09
N PRO A 159 -16.03 -16.53 21.48
CA PRO A 159 -14.58 -16.67 21.45
C PRO A 159 -13.93 -15.43 20.85
N VAL A 160 -12.86 -14.96 21.50
CA VAL A 160 -12.06 -13.82 21.07
C VAL A 160 -11.16 -14.29 19.93
N ASP A 161 -11.49 -13.90 18.71
CA ASP A 161 -10.77 -14.28 17.51
C ASP A 161 -10.64 -13.11 16.52
N VAL A 162 -9.90 -13.36 15.43
CA VAL A 162 -9.60 -12.35 14.40
C VAL A 162 -10.84 -11.80 13.70
N GLY A 163 -11.97 -12.51 13.70
CA GLY A 163 -13.20 -12.05 13.04
C GLY A 163 -13.81 -10.80 13.70
N ARG A 164 -13.44 -10.52 14.96
CA ARG A 164 -13.85 -9.28 15.65
C ARG A 164 -13.04 -8.05 15.24
N LEU A 165 -11.92 -8.23 14.53
CA LEU A 165 -11.05 -7.16 14.07
C LEU A 165 -11.51 -6.65 12.71
N ASP A 166 -11.62 -5.33 12.54
CA ASP A 166 -11.90 -4.72 11.23
C ASP A 166 -10.57 -4.45 10.53
N ILE A 167 -10.10 -5.42 9.76
CA ILE A 167 -8.84 -5.33 9.03
C ILE A 167 -9.14 -4.98 7.58
N ARG A 168 -8.58 -3.87 7.11
CA ARG A 168 -8.80 -3.38 5.74
C ARG A 168 -7.50 -3.01 5.04
N VAL A 169 -7.55 -3.06 3.72
CA VAL A 169 -6.52 -2.48 2.87
C VAL A 169 -6.70 -0.97 2.83
N GLY A 170 -5.61 -0.23 2.91
CA GLY A 170 -5.60 1.20 2.69
C GLY A 170 -4.41 1.67 1.86
N LYS A 171 -4.49 2.91 1.37
CA LYS A 171 -3.43 3.56 0.62
C LYS A 171 -2.98 4.81 1.36
N ILE A 172 -1.69 4.91 1.65
CA ILE A 172 -1.11 6.13 2.22
C ILE A 172 -1.08 7.20 1.13
N ILE A 173 -1.89 8.24 1.29
CA ILE A 173 -1.99 9.37 0.36
C ILE A 173 -0.86 10.36 0.61
N SER A 174 -0.57 10.63 1.87
CA SER A 174 0.52 11.52 2.27
C SER A 174 1.09 11.08 3.59
N VAL A 175 2.39 11.30 3.78
CA VAL A 175 3.13 10.99 4.99
C VAL A 175 4.00 12.18 5.37
N LYS A 176 4.03 12.52 6.65
CA LYS A 176 4.90 13.57 7.20
C LYS A 176 5.50 13.09 8.51
N LYS A 177 6.69 13.59 8.87
CA LYS A 177 7.22 13.38 10.23
C LYS A 177 6.33 14.10 11.24
N HIS A 178 6.12 13.48 12.39
CA HIS A 178 5.33 14.08 13.46
C HIS A 178 6.05 15.32 14.01
N PRO A 179 5.37 16.47 14.19
CA PRO A 179 6.00 17.73 14.60
C PRO A 179 6.69 17.63 15.97
N ASP A 180 6.07 16.92 16.91
CA ASP A 180 6.56 16.78 18.28
C ASP A 180 7.18 15.40 18.60
N ALA A 181 7.49 14.58 17.58
CA ALA A 181 8.03 13.23 17.81
C ALA A 181 8.88 12.69 16.64
N ASP A 182 10.18 12.56 16.85
CA ASP A 182 11.13 12.14 15.80
C ASP A 182 10.96 10.69 15.35
N SER A 183 10.34 9.84 16.17
CA SER A 183 10.13 8.42 15.87
C SER A 183 8.79 8.13 15.19
N LEU A 184 7.94 9.14 15.00
CA LEU A 184 6.58 8.95 14.50
C LEU A 184 6.38 9.62 13.14
N TYR A 185 5.65 8.94 12.28
CA TYR A 185 5.03 9.52 11.09
C TYR A 185 3.57 9.85 11.38
N VAL A 186 3.04 10.79 10.62
CA VAL A 186 1.62 11.11 10.53
C VAL A 186 1.21 10.86 9.08
N GLU A 187 0.42 9.83 8.87
CA GLU A 187 -0.10 9.44 7.55
C GLU A 187 -1.56 9.86 7.37
N GLN A 188 -1.90 10.26 6.16
CA GLN A 188 -3.29 10.34 5.69
C GLN A 188 -3.54 9.12 4.83
N VAL A 189 -4.46 8.25 5.26
CA VAL A 189 -4.64 6.93 4.67
C VAL A 189 -6.06 6.77 4.16
N ASP A 190 -6.20 6.52 2.86
CA ASP A 190 -7.48 6.17 2.26
C ASP A 190 -7.81 4.71 2.62
N VAL A 191 -8.99 4.51 3.20
CA VAL A 191 -9.53 3.20 3.59
C VAL A 191 -10.90 2.94 2.95
N GLY A 192 -11.23 3.66 1.88
CA GLY A 192 -12.50 3.51 1.16
C GLY A 192 -13.71 4.15 1.86
N GLU A 193 -13.50 5.03 2.85
CA GLU A 193 -14.57 5.63 3.66
C GLU A 193 -14.93 7.07 3.23
N GLY A 194 -14.59 7.46 2.00
CA GLY A 194 -14.86 8.79 1.44
C GLY A 194 -14.01 9.92 2.04
N LYS A 195 -13.46 9.73 3.25
CA LYS A 195 -12.45 10.60 3.86
C LYS A 195 -11.24 9.78 4.29
N PRO A 196 -10.01 10.28 4.05
CA PRO A 196 -8.81 9.64 4.60
C PRO A 196 -8.83 9.68 6.13
N ARG A 197 -8.32 8.62 6.75
CA ARG A 197 -8.07 8.56 8.19
C ARG A 197 -6.69 9.08 8.52
N THR A 198 -6.56 9.72 9.68
CA THR A 198 -5.25 10.08 10.21
C THR A 198 -4.68 8.88 10.96
N VAL A 199 -3.48 8.46 10.57
CA VAL A 199 -2.74 7.37 11.23
C VAL A 199 -1.42 7.92 11.75
N VAL A 200 -0.98 7.42 12.90
CA VAL A 200 0.32 7.76 13.48
C VAL A 200 1.10 6.47 13.67
N SER A 201 2.17 6.29 12.90
CA SER A 201 2.98 5.07 12.95
C SER A 201 4.38 5.31 13.48
N GLY A 202 4.94 4.32 14.18
CA GLY A 202 6.31 4.35 14.72
C GLY A 202 7.38 3.88 13.74
N LEU A 203 7.24 4.20 12.44
CA LEU A 203 8.03 3.58 11.38
C LEU A 203 9.24 4.40 10.92
N VAL A 204 9.51 5.58 11.48
CA VAL A 204 10.58 6.49 11.01
C VAL A 204 11.96 5.84 10.98
N LYS A 205 12.25 4.94 11.92
CA LYS A 205 13.55 4.24 12.00
C LYS A 205 13.66 3.03 11.08
N PHE A 206 12.54 2.54 10.54
CA PHE A 206 12.45 1.26 9.84
C PHE A 206 12.14 1.43 8.36
N VAL A 207 11.29 2.39 8.01
CA VAL A 207 10.83 2.64 6.64
C VAL A 207 11.08 4.10 6.27
N PRO A 208 11.84 4.37 5.20
CA PRO A 208 12.07 5.73 4.73
C PRO A 208 10.77 6.32 4.16
N ILE A 209 10.63 7.64 4.24
CA ILE A 209 9.38 8.35 3.92
C ILE A 209 8.96 8.15 2.46
N GLU A 210 9.93 8.02 1.56
CA GLU A 210 9.75 7.80 0.12
C GLU A 210 9.13 6.43 -0.19
N GLN A 211 9.32 5.44 0.69
CA GLN A 211 8.70 4.13 0.57
C GLN A 211 7.31 4.06 1.25
N MET A 212 6.95 5.08 2.02
CA MET A 212 5.65 5.16 2.70
C MET A 212 4.61 5.88 1.84
N GLU A 213 5.03 6.87 1.07
CA GLU A 213 4.13 7.62 0.20
C GLU A 213 3.54 6.74 -0.92
N ASN A 214 2.23 6.85 -1.16
CA ASN A 214 1.48 6.01 -2.10
C ASN A 214 1.53 4.50 -1.84
N ARG A 215 2.04 4.06 -0.69
CA ARG A 215 2.15 2.65 -0.33
C ARG A 215 0.77 2.07 0.02
N MET A 216 0.50 0.87 -0.49
CA MET A 216 -0.63 0.05 -0.06
C MET A 216 -0.27 -0.68 1.24
N VAL A 217 -1.15 -0.61 2.23
CA VAL A 217 -0.92 -1.13 3.58
C VAL A 217 -2.14 -1.87 4.09
N VAL A 218 -1.95 -2.69 5.12
CA VAL A 218 -3.04 -3.33 5.86
C VAL A 218 -3.22 -2.66 7.21
N LEU A 219 -4.46 -2.31 7.54
CA LEU A 219 -4.80 -1.48 8.69
C LEU A 219 -5.80 -2.19 9.58
N LEU A 220 -5.66 -1.98 10.90
CA LEU A 220 -6.70 -2.26 11.87
C LEU A 220 -7.53 -0.98 12.12
N CYS A 221 -8.81 -1.03 11.73
CA CYS A 221 -9.68 0.14 11.61
C CYS A 221 -10.71 0.30 12.75
N ASN A 222 -10.95 -0.72 13.57
CA ASN A 222 -11.93 -0.65 14.66
C ASN A 222 -11.30 -0.50 16.05
N LEU A 223 -10.04 -0.07 16.15
CA LEU A 223 -9.47 0.35 17.43
C LEU A 223 -10.10 1.67 17.88
N LYS A 224 -10.21 1.84 19.20
CA LYS A 224 -10.56 3.15 19.76
C LYS A 224 -9.46 4.17 19.38
N PRO A 225 -9.80 5.32 18.77
CA PRO A 225 -8.80 6.31 18.42
C PRO A 225 -7.95 6.73 19.61
N ALA A 226 -6.64 6.79 19.41
CA ALA A 226 -5.66 7.07 20.45
C ALA A 226 -4.86 8.33 20.10
N LYS A 227 -4.66 9.21 21.08
CA LYS A 227 -3.83 10.40 20.89
C LYS A 227 -2.37 10.08 21.15
N MET A 228 -1.55 10.27 20.14
CA MET A 228 -0.10 10.14 20.19
C MET A 228 0.50 11.53 20.03
N ARG A 229 1.08 12.07 21.11
CA ARG A 229 1.77 13.38 21.10
C ARG A 229 0.93 14.54 20.52
N GLY A 230 -0.38 14.49 20.73
CA GLY A 230 -1.33 15.55 20.31
C GLY A 230 -2.12 15.22 19.05
N VAL A 231 -1.65 14.29 18.20
CA VAL A 231 -2.35 13.84 17.00
C VAL A 231 -3.19 12.59 17.32
N SER A 232 -4.42 12.52 16.82
CA SER A 232 -5.30 11.36 17.00
C SER A 232 -5.08 10.35 15.88
N SER A 233 -4.65 9.13 16.22
CA SER A 233 -4.58 8.00 15.29
C SER A 233 -5.90 7.24 15.30
N GLU A 234 -6.50 7.08 14.12
CA GLU A 234 -7.83 6.48 13.90
C GLU A 234 -7.75 5.06 13.34
N ALA A 235 -6.55 4.60 13.02
CA ALA A 235 -6.25 3.22 12.65
C ALA A 235 -4.80 2.89 13.05
N MET A 236 -4.40 1.65 12.82
CA MET A 236 -3.04 1.17 13.05
C MET A 236 -2.55 0.36 11.86
N VAL A 237 -1.36 0.68 11.33
CA VAL A 237 -0.72 -0.11 10.26
C VAL A 237 -0.19 -1.41 10.84
N LEU A 238 -0.62 -2.53 10.29
CA LEU A 238 -0.15 -3.86 10.70
C LEU A 238 1.23 -4.13 10.09
N CYS A 239 2.16 -4.56 10.92
CA CYS A 239 3.54 -4.83 10.55
C CYS A 239 4.02 -6.16 11.12
N ALA A 240 4.84 -6.88 10.37
CA ALA A 240 5.65 -7.96 10.90
C ALA A 240 6.88 -7.38 11.59
N SER A 241 7.19 -7.86 12.81
CA SER A 241 8.26 -7.27 13.61
C SER A 241 9.11 -8.31 14.33
N THR A 242 10.42 -8.07 14.31
CA THR A 242 11.42 -8.66 15.22
C THR A 242 11.98 -7.54 16.11
N PRO A 243 12.82 -7.86 17.11
CA PRO A 243 13.51 -6.83 17.88
C PRO A 243 14.35 -5.87 17.02
N ASP A 244 14.84 -6.32 15.86
CA ASP A 244 15.80 -5.58 15.03
C ASP A 244 15.20 -5.00 13.75
N LYS A 245 14.09 -5.57 13.24
CA LYS A 245 13.51 -5.21 11.95
C LYS A 245 11.98 -5.16 12.00
N VAL A 246 11.40 -4.20 11.28
CA VAL A 246 9.95 -4.06 11.09
C VAL A 246 9.65 -3.96 9.60
N GLU A 247 8.69 -4.76 9.13
CA GLU A 247 8.20 -4.74 7.74
C GLU A 247 6.69 -4.50 7.73
N VAL A 248 6.26 -3.53 6.94
CA VAL A 248 4.83 -3.24 6.74
C VAL A 248 4.22 -4.37 5.91
N LEU A 249 3.06 -4.89 6.35
CA LEU A 249 2.34 -5.91 5.60
C LEU A 249 1.90 -5.38 4.23
N MET A 250 2.09 -6.18 3.19
CA MET A 250 1.76 -5.88 1.81
C MET A 250 0.47 -6.60 1.41
N PRO A 251 -0.58 -5.85 1.02
CA PRO A 251 -1.76 -6.48 0.44
C PRO A 251 -1.44 -7.06 -0.96
N PRO A 252 -2.26 -8.01 -1.45
CA PRO A 252 -2.06 -8.61 -2.77
C PRO A 252 -2.21 -7.58 -3.90
N GLU A 253 -1.62 -7.88 -5.06
CA GLU A 253 -1.77 -7.06 -6.25
C GLU A 253 -3.24 -6.91 -6.66
N GLY A 254 -3.63 -5.70 -7.08
CA GLY A 254 -5.02 -5.37 -7.42
C GLY A 254 -5.93 -5.06 -6.22
N ALA A 255 -5.43 -5.16 -4.98
CA ALA A 255 -6.15 -4.69 -3.80
C ALA A 255 -6.42 -3.18 -3.90
N GLN A 256 -7.57 -2.75 -3.39
CA GLN A 256 -8.06 -1.39 -3.42
C GLN A 256 -8.31 -0.88 -1.99
N PRO A 257 -8.19 0.43 -1.74
CA PRO A 257 -8.59 1.01 -0.47
C PRO A 257 -10.00 0.60 -0.07
N GLY A 258 -10.15 0.10 1.16
CA GLY A 258 -11.42 -0.38 1.72
C GLY A 258 -11.71 -1.86 1.53
N ASP A 259 -10.92 -2.59 0.74
CA ASP A 259 -11.02 -4.05 0.68
C ASP A 259 -10.84 -4.63 2.09
N ARG A 260 -11.73 -5.55 2.46
CA ARG A 260 -11.64 -6.26 3.74
C ARG A 260 -10.67 -7.44 3.63
N VAL A 261 -9.87 -7.61 4.67
CA VAL A 261 -8.97 -8.76 4.83
C VAL A 261 -9.68 -9.81 5.69
N PHE A 262 -9.72 -11.04 5.19
CA PHE A 262 -10.40 -12.16 5.82
C PHE A 262 -9.42 -13.27 6.17
N VAL A 263 -9.79 -14.03 7.20
CA VAL A 263 -9.16 -15.29 7.56
C VAL A 263 -10.21 -16.37 7.41
N GLU A 264 -9.91 -17.39 6.61
CA GLU A 264 -10.84 -18.49 6.37
C GLU A 264 -11.21 -19.18 7.70
N GLY A 265 -12.50 -19.50 7.86
CA GLY A 265 -13.03 -20.07 9.12
C GLY A 265 -13.36 -19.05 10.21
N TYR A 266 -13.06 -17.75 10.01
CA TYR A 266 -13.39 -16.67 10.97
C TYR A 266 -14.25 -15.60 10.29
N SER A 267 -15.54 -15.89 10.12
CA SER A 267 -16.50 -15.03 9.39
C SER A 267 -17.35 -14.12 10.27
N LYS A 268 -16.95 -13.90 11.53
CA LYS A 268 -17.67 -12.99 12.43
C LYS A 268 -17.66 -11.56 11.88
N GLU A 269 -18.73 -10.82 12.14
CA GLU A 269 -18.73 -9.39 11.86
C GLU A 269 -17.81 -8.66 12.84
N PRO A 270 -16.97 -7.73 12.35
CA PRO A 270 -16.12 -6.93 13.22
C PRO A 270 -16.92 -6.08 14.20
N ASP A 271 -16.40 -5.92 15.41
CA ASP A 271 -16.96 -4.98 16.37
C ASP A 271 -16.89 -3.55 15.79
N PRO A 272 -17.91 -2.68 15.95
CA PRO A 272 -17.84 -1.30 15.45
C PRO A 272 -16.66 -0.50 16.03
N VAL A 273 -16.40 -0.69 17.33
CA VAL A 273 -15.23 -0.16 18.04
C VAL A 273 -14.84 -1.17 19.13
N LEU A 274 -13.59 -1.61 19.12
CA LEU A 274 -13.02 -2.51 20.11
C LEU A 274 -12.93 -1.82 21.48
N ASN A 275 -13.37 -2.53 22.52
CA ASN A 275 -13.27 -2.06 23.90
C ASN A 275 -11.84 -2.30 24.44
N PRO A 276 -11.06 -1.25 24.77
CA PRO A 276 -9.70 -1.42 25.27
C PRO A 276 -9.60 -2.23 26.57
N LYS A 277 -10.65 -2.24 27.39
CA LYS A 277 -10.68 -3.02 28.64
C LYS A 277 -10.73 -4.53 28.41
N LYS A 278 -11.27 -4.97 27.26
CA LYS A 278 -11.38 -6.38 26.91
C LYS A 278 -10.09 -6.94 26.27
N LYS A 279 -9.12 -6.08 25.95
CA LYS A 279 -7.82 -6.44 25.35
C LYS A 279 -7.91 -7.43 24.18
N ILE A 280 -8.95 -7.27 23.34
CA ILE A 280 -9.29 -8.19 22.26
C ILE A 280 -8.13 -8.33 21.28
N PHE A 281 -7.57 -7.20 20.84
CA PHE A 281 -6.46 -7.21 19.89
C PHE A 281 -5.23 -7.90 20.49
N GLU A 282 -4.91 -7.64 21.75
CA GLU A 282 -3.77 -8.25 22.44
C GLU A 282 -3.91 -9.76 22.57
N THR A 283 -5.13 -10.27 22.80
CA THR A 283 -5.41 -11.72 22.80
C THR A 283 -5.25 -12.31 21.40
N VAL A 284 -5.77 -11.65 20.36
CA VAL A 284 -5.68 -12.12 18.97
C VAL A 284 -4.24 -12.05 18.45
N ALA A 285 -3.49 -11.00 18.80
CA ALA A 285 -2.15 -10.71 18.30
C ALA A 285 -1.10 -11.77 18.69
N VAL A 286 -1.34 -12.54 19.76
CA VAL A 286 -0.45 -13.67 20.14
C VAL A 286 -0.38 -14.72 19.04
N ASP A 287 -1.48 -14.91 18.31
CA ASP A 287 -1.59 -15.89 17.23
C ASP A 287 -1.39 -15.29 15.83
N LEU A 288 -1.15 -13.97 15.73
CA LEU A 288 -0.85 -13.29 14.49
C LEU A 288 0.64 -13.38 14.16
N LYS A 289 0.97 -14.12 13.10
CA LYS A 289 2.35 -14.35 12.69
C LYS A 289 2.49 -14.53 11.19
N THR A 290 3.68 -14.30 10.66
CA THR A 290 4.00 -14.69 9.28
C THR A 290 4.34 -16.17 9.21
N ASP A 291 4.07 -16.82 8.07
CA ASP A 291 4.46 -18.21 7.81
C ASP A 291 5.81 -18.31 7.04
N ASN A 292 6.21 -19.54 6.70
CA ASN A 292 7.41 -19.81 5.89
C ASN A 292 7.33 -19.23 4.46
N ASN A 293 6.12 -18.95 3.96
CA ASN A 293 5.86 -18.37 2.65
C ASN A 293 5.70 -16.84 2.71
N LYS A 294 6.08 -16.21 3.85
CA LYS A 294 5.94 -14.76 4.09
C LYS A 294 4.49 -14.28 4.12
N LYS A 295 3.50 -15.17 4.24
CA LYS A 295 2.09 -14.79 4.34
C LYS A 295 1.78 -14.39 5.77
N ALA A 296 1.01 -13.33 5.96
CA ALA A 296 0.42 -13.01 7.25
C ALA A 296 -0.65 -14.06 7.59
N THR A 297 -0.64 -14.60 8.81
CA THR A 297 -1.56 -15.65 9.25
C THR A 297 -2.12 -15.39 10.63
N TYR A 298 -3.32 -15.90 10.91
CA TYR A 298 -3.86 -16.08 12.25
C TYR A 298 -4.03 -17.57 12.51
N LYS A 299 -3.39 -18.10 13.57
CA LYS A 299 -3.39 -19.54 13.88
C LYS A 299 -3.02 -20.44 12.68
N GLY A 300 -2.12 -19.95 11.82
CA GLY A 300 -1.66 -20.65 10.62
C GLY A 300 -2.56 -20.52 9.39
N VAL A 301 -3.72 -19.87 9.51
CA VAL A 301 -4.61 -19.58 8.37
C VAL A 301 -4.23 -18.24 7.75
N PRO A 302 -3.93 -18.17 6.44
CA PRO A 302 -3.49 -16.93 5.79
C PRO A 302 -4.56 -15.83 5.73
N PHE A 303 -4.09 -14.60 5.84
CA PHE A 303 -4.86 -13.39 5.52
C PHE A 303 -5.06 -13.32 4.01
N SER A 304 -6.32 -13.17 3.59
CA SER A 304 -6.68 -13.10 2.19
C SER A 304 -7.58 -11.91 1.90
N VAL A 305 -7.43 -11.35 0.71
CA VAL A 305 -8.37 -10.40 0.11
C VAL A 305 -9.18 -11.17 -0.94
N PRO A 306 -10.52 -11.25 -0.81
CA PRO A 306 -11.35 -12.07 -1.68
C PRO A 306 -11.14 -11.74 -3.16
N GLY A 307 -10.84 -12.77 -3.95
CA GLY A 307 -10.61 -12.64 -5.40
C GLY A 307 -9.29 -11.98 -5.80
N LYS A 308 -8.41 -11.60 -4.86
CA LYS A 308 -7.17 -10.85 -5.15
C LYS A 308 -5.90 -11.56 -4.69
N GLY A 309 -5.93 -12.25 -3.55
CA GLY A 309 -4.80 -13.05 -3.09
C GLY A 309 -4.53 -12.93 -1.59
N PHE A 310 -3.27 -13.14 -1.19
CA PHE A 310 -2.85 -13.18 0.20
C PHE A 310 -2.06 -11.94 0.61
N VAL A 311 -2.17 -11.55 1.89
CA VAL A 311 -1.33 -10.52 2.49
C VAL A 311 0.03 -11.11 2.84
N THR A 312 1.11 -10.41 2.48
CA THR A 312 2.48 -10.91 2.64
C THR A 312 3.43 -9.90 3.30
N THR A 313 4.64 -10.35 3.61
CA THR A 313 5.78 -9.53 4.01
C THR A 313 6.90 -9.62 2.98
N GLU A 314 7.87 -8.73 3.08
CA GLU A 314 8.98 -8.67 2.12
C GLU A 314 9.97 -9.82 2.37
N SER A 315 10.38 -10.02 3.62
CA SER A 315 11.35 -11.06 3.99
C SER A 315 11.11 -11.73 5.33
N LEU A 316 10.36 -11.13 6.26
CA LEU A 316 10.21 -11.67 7.61
C LEU A 316 9.24 -12.88 7.65
N ILE A 317 9.77 -14.05 8.04
CA ILE A 317 9.05 -15.32 8.19
C ILE A 317 8.98 -15.75 9.66
N ASN A 318 7.89 -16.39 10.07
CA ASN A 318 7.70 -16.89 11.44
C ASN A 318 7.86 -15.82 12.53
N VAL A 319 7.51 -14.57 12.23
CA VAL A 319 7.57 -13.45 13.19
C VAL A 319 6.18 -12.96 13.55
N ASN A 320 6.08 -12.30 14.70
CA ASN A 320 4.80 -11.75 15.16
C ASN A 320 4.38 -10.54 14.34
N ILE A 321 3.07 -10.43 14.14
CA ILE A 321 2.44 -9.26 13.53
C ILE A 321 1.87 -8.39 14.66
N LYS A 322 2.11 -7.09 14.57
CA LYS A 322 1.67 -6.09 15.54
C LYS A 322 1.07 -4.88 14.84
#